data_AF-A0A2G4ILD0-F1
#
_entry.id   AF-A0A2G4ILD0-F1
#
_cell.length_a   1.000
_cell.length_b   1.000
_cell.length_c   1.000
_cell.angle_alpha   90.00
_cell.angle_beta   90.00
_cell.angle_gamma   90.00
#
_symmetry.space_group_name_H-M   'P 1'
#
loop_
_entity.id
_entity.type
_entity.pdbx_description
1 polymer ?
#
loop_
_entity_poly.entity_id
_entity_poly.type
_entity_poly.pdbx_seq_one_letter_code
_entity_poly.pdbx_strand_id
1 'polypeptide(L)'
;METKGQNLDEAGRTFLEEDLRSPCAEEIAVFQALSRVMRESKETFVIVDTAPTGHTLLLLDATGAYHRDVVHNMQLGSHVVTPMMRLQDPKQTKMVIVTLPETTPVLEAESLQVDLRRAGIEPWAWVINSSLSAASPTDPLLVARAAEEQQYVERVQKSVSRVAIIP
;
A
#
# COMPACT_ATOMS: atom_id res chain seq x y z
N MET A 1 6.81 17.86 18.51
CA MET A 1 5.57 18.45 17.96
C MET A 1 5.02 19.47 18.97
N GLU A 2 5.69 20.60 19.21
CA GLU A 2 5.35 21.44 20.38
C GLU A 2 5.27 22.95 20.15
N THR A 3 5.43 23.46 18.92
CA THR A 3 5.68 24.91 18.74
C THR A 3 4.74 25.66 17.79
N LYS A 4 3.86 25.00 17.01
CA LYS A 4 2.97 25.73 16.08
C LYS A 4 1.58 26.11 16.62
N GLY A 5 1.16 25.53 17.75
CA GLY A 5 -0.20 25.77 18.30
C GLY A 5 -0.28 26.68 19.53
N GLN A 6 0.84 27.02 20.16
CA GLN A 6 0.84 27.67 21.49
C GLN A 6 0.21 29.07 21.48
N ASN A 7 0.32 29.82 20.38
CA ASN A 7 -0.12 31.21 20.28
C ASN A 7 -1.38 31.40 19.42
N LEU A 8 -2.08 30.32 19.06
CA LEU A 8 -3.33 30.41 18.29
C LEU A 8 -4.51 30.64 19.24
N ASP A 9 -5.37 31.58 18.86
CA ASP A 9 -6.69 31.79 19.45
C ASP A 9 -7.63 30.61 19.10
N GLU A 10 -8.83 30.58 19.68
CA GLU A 10 -9.78 29.47 19.50
C GLU A 10 -10.16 29.25 18.02
N ALA A 11 -10.29 30.35 17.27
CA ALA A 11 -10.50 30.31 15.82
C ALA A 11 -9.27 29.75 15.06
N GLY A 12 -8.06 30.19 15.41
CA GLY A 12 -6.82 29.70 14.81
C GLY A 12 -6.53 28.22 15.11
N ARG A 13 -6.91 27.73 16.29
CA ARG A 13 -6.83 26.30 16.64
C ARG A 13 -7.83 25.48 15.83
N THR A 14 -9.05 25.97 15.69
CA THR A 14 -10.10 25.32 14.89
C THR A 14 -9.70 25.26 13.41
N PHE A 15 -9.15 26.34 12.88
CA PHE A 15 -8.62 26.39 11.51
C PHE A 15 -7.41 25.46 11.31
N LEU A 16 -6.49 25.40 12.28
CA LEU A 16 -5.36 24.47 12.21
C LEU A 16 -5.82 23.01 12.31
N GLU A 17 -6.83 22.70 13.13
CA GLU A 17 -7.44 21.38 13.17
C GLU A 17 -8.15 21.03 11.85
N GLU A 18 -8.82 22.00 11.23
CA GLU A 18 -9.44 21.85 9.91
C GLU A 18 -8.38 21.64 8.81
N ASP A 19 -7.27 22.38 8.85
CA ASP A 19 -6.15 22.27 7.92
C ASP A 19 -5.38 20.94 8.09
N LEU A 20 -5.19 20.46 9.32
CA LEU A 20 -4.63 19.14 9.60
C LEU A 20 -5.58 18.00 9.23
N ARG A 21 -6.89 18.25 9.22
CA ARG A 21 -7.92 17.34 8.70
C ARG A 21 -8.15 17.51 7.19
N SER A 22 -7.49 18.50 6.57
CA SER A 22 -7.56 18.69 5.13
C SER A 22 -6.86 17.54 4.43
N PRO A 23 -7.45 16.97 3.36
CA PRO A 23 -6.82 15.92 2.57
C PRO A 23 -5.37 16.24 2.20
N CYS A 24 -5.07 17.50 1.88
CA CYS A 24 -3.74 17.96 1.47
C CYS A 24 -2.64 17.77 2.56
N ALA A 25 -2.98 17.88 3.85
CA ALA A 25 -2.01 17.70 4.94
C ALA A 25 -1.65 16.21 5.13
N GLU A 26 -2.63 15.32 5.01
CA GLU A 26 -2.42 13.87 5.03
C GLU A 26 -1.54 13.43 3.86
N GLU A 27 -1.80 13.97 2.66
CA GLU A 27 -1.05 13.69 1.44
C GLU A 27 0.44 14.10 1.57
N ILE A 28 0.71 15.27 2.17
CA ILE A 28 2.07 15.76 2.42
C ILE A 28 2.80 14.90 3.46
N ALA A 29 2.12 14.51 4.54
CA ALA A 29 2.72 13.68 5.59
C ALA A 29 3.15 12.32 5.04
N VAL A 30 2.28 11.70 4.24
CA VAL A 30 2.57 10.47 3.49
C VAL A 30 3.78 10.66 2.58
N PHE A 31 3.81 11.73 1.80
CA PHE A 31 4.91 12.00 0.88
C PHE A 31 6.25 12.15 1.62
N GLN A 32 6.27 12.82 2.77
CA GLN A 32 7.47 12.98 3.60
C GLN A 32 7.94 11.64 4.17
N ALA A 33 7.02 10.80 4.64
CA ALA A 33 7.33 9.47 5.14
C ALA A 33 7.92 8.59 4.03
N LEU A 34 7.30 8.55 2.86
CA LEU A 34 7.79 7.79 1.71
C LEU A 34 9.15 8.31 1.22
N SER A 35 9.31 9.64 1.15
CA SER A 35 10.59 10.26 0.78
C SER A 35 11.72 9.91 1.76
N ARG A 36 11.41 9.74 3.04
CA ARG A 36 12.38 9.26 4.04
C ARG A 36 12.77 7.81 3.78
N VAL A 37 11.80 6.92 3.63
CA VAL A 37 12.02 5.50 3.32
C VAL A 37 12.90 5.34 2.09
N MET A 38 12.65 6.09 1.04
CA MET A 38 13.43 6.03 -0.21
C MET A 38 14.86 6.56 -0.09
N ARG A 39 15.14 7.44 0.87
CA ARG A 39 16.52 7.87 1.16
C ARG A 39 17.27 6.76 1.88
N GLU A 40 16.61 6.13 2.86
CA GLU A 40 17.17 5.00 3.61
C GLU A 40 17.43 3.80 2.67
N SER A 41 16.52 3.54 1.72
CA SER A 41 16.62 2.44 0.76
C SER A 41 17.77 2.54 -0.26
N LYS A 42 18.57 3.63 -0.25
CA LYS A 42 19.76 3.75 -1.12
C LYS A 42 20.91 2.87 -0.64
N GLU A 43 21.00 2.67 0.66
CA GLU A 43 22.11 1.96 1.31
C GLU A 43 21.67 0.64 1.95
N THR A 44 20.37 0.46 2.18
CA THR A 44 19.81 -0.72 2.85
C THR A 44 18.55 -1.23 2.16
N PHE A 45 18.18 -2.46 2.48
CA PHE A 45 16.89 -3.02 2.11
C PHE A 45 15.84 -2.63 3.16
N VAL A 46 14.74 -2.01 2.72
CA VAL A 46 13.67 -1.52 3.61
C VAL A 46 12.37 -2.25 3.30
N ILE A 47 11.75 -2.83 4.34
CA ILE A 47 10.39 -3.39 4.27
C ILE A 47 9.45 -2.37 4.87
N VAL A 48 8.42 -1.99 4.12
CA VAL A 48 7.36 -1.10 4.58
C VAL A 48 6.13 -1.95 4.87
N ASP A 49 5.76 -2.02 6.14
CA ASP A 49 4.50 -2.64 6.57
C ASP A 49 3.40 -1.58 6.56
N THR A 50 2.44 -1.72 5.66
CA THR A 50 1.35 -0.75 5.49
C THR A 50 0.18 -1.10 6.41
N ALA A 51 -0.45 -0.10 7.03
CA ALA A 51 -1.66 -0.32 7.80
C ALA A 51 -2.77 -0.97 6.93
N PRO A 52 -3.62 -1.85 7.50
CA PRO A 52 -4.56 -2.68 6.74
C PRO A 52 -5.78 -1.93 6.16
N THR A 53 -5.87 -0.61 6.34
CA THR A 53 -7.05 0.15 5.94
C THR A 53 -6.92 0.65 4.50
N GLY A 54 -8.06 0.89 3.83
CA GLY A 54 -8.16 1.39 2.45
C GLY A 54 -7.41 2.70 2.16
N HIS A 55 -6.75 3.31 3.15
CA HIS A 55 -5.83 4.44 2.99
C HIS A 55 -4.54 4.10 2.25
N THR A 56 -4.24 2.82 2.01
CA THR A 56 -3.12 2.44 1.12
C THR A 56 -3.30 3.03 -0.29
N LEU A 57 -4.54 3.24 -0.72
CA LEU A 57 -4.87 3.94 -1.97
C LEU A 57 -4.84 5.46 -1.82
N LEU A 58 -5.23 6.02 -0.66
CA LEU A 58 -5.01 7.45 -0.35
C LEU A 58 -3.52 7.80 -0.41
N LEU A 59 -2.64 6.88 0.01
CA LEU A 59 -1.19 6.99 -0.14
C LEU A 59 -0.74 7.15 -1.60
N LEU A 60 -1.40 6.44 -2.52
CA LEU A 60 -1.13 6.47 -3.96
C LEU A 60 -1.81 7.65 -4.67
N ASP A 61 -3.00 8.04 -4.23
CA ASP A 61 -3.73 9.20 -4.74
C ASP A 61 -3.03 10.49 -4.36
N ALA A 62 -2.60 10.61 -3.09
CA ALA A 62 -1.75 11.68 -2.55
C ALA A 62 -0.49 11.88 -3.37
N THR A 63 0.28 10.79 -3.49
CA THR A 63 1.58 10.81 -4.18
C THR A 63 1.40 11.00 -5.67
N GLY A 64 0.31 10.52 -6.25
CA GLY A 64 -0.07 10.71 -7.65
C GLY A 64 -0.49 12.15 -7.96
N ALA A 65 -1.30 12.79 -7.12
CA ALA A 65 -1.73 14.18 -7.28
C ALA A 65 -0.53 15.13 -7.25
N TYR A 66 0.30 15.02 -6.21
CA TYR A 66 1.54 15.79 -6.11
C TYR A 66 2.52 15.48 -7.25
N HIS A 67 2.63 14.22 -7.68
CA HIS A 67 3.46 13.86 -8.82
C HIS A 67 3.00 14.58 -10.10
N ARG A 68 1.69 14.63 -10.37
CA ARG A 68 1.14 15.38 -11.49
C ARG A 68 1.45 16.87 -11.39
N ASP A 69 1.31 17.47 -10.22
CA ASP A 69 1.61 18.88 -10.00
C ASP A 69 3.09 19.21 -10.23
N VAL A 70 4.00 18.38 -9.71
CA VAL A 70 5.45 18.56 -9.94
C VAL A 70 5.78 18.41 -11.42
N VAL A 71 5.26 17.38 -12.09
CA VAL A 71 5.51 17.15 -13.52
C VAL A 71 4.93 18.29 -14.36
N HIS A 72 3.76 18.83 -14.00
CA HIS A 72 3.13 19.94 -14.71
C HIS A 72 3.90 21.25 -14.58
N ASN A 73 4.50 21.49 -13.41
CA ASN A 73 5.26 22.72 -13.10
C ASN A 73 6.78 22.61 -13.41
N MET A 74 7.23 21.51 -14.03
CA MET A 74 8.63 21.31 -14.38
C MET A 74 9.06 22.15 -15.58
N GLN A 75 10.21 22.82 -15.44
CA GLN A 75 10.94 23.40 -16.55
C GLN A 75 11.67 22.28 -17.33
N LEU A 76 11.59 22.30 -18.66
CA LEU A 76 12.29 21.33 -19.52
C LEU A 76 13.79 21.30 -19.19
N GLY A 77 14.26 20.19 -18.61
CA GLY A 77 15.68 19.93 -18.32
C GLY A 77 16.02 19.54 -16.87
N SER A 78 15.09 19.65 -15.90
CA SER A 78 15.35 19.23 -14.52
C SER A 78 15.05 17.74 -14.29
N HIS A 79 16.06 16.94 -13.92
CA HIS A 79 15.86 15.56 -13.47
C HIS A 79 15.35 15.52 -12.02
N VAL A 80 14.03 15.46 -11.81
CA VAL A 80 13.46 15.12 -10.49
C VAL A 80 12.95 13.69 -10.53
N VAL A 81 13.39 12.89 -9.56
CA VAL A 81 12.82 11.57 -9.29
C VAL A 81 11.81 11.74 -8.16
N THR A 82 10.53 11.54 -8.46
CA THR A 82 9.49 11.57 -7.42
C THR A 82 9.40 10.22 -6.70
N PRO A 83 8.84 10.20 -5.48
CA PRO A 83 8.49 8.96 -4.81
C PRO A 83 7.65 8.00 -5.64
N MET A 84 6.66 8.52 -6.36
CA MET A 84 5.81 7.72 -7.22
C MET A 84 6.61 7.02 -8.33
N MET A 85 7.55 7.71 -8.97
CA MET A 85 8.40 7.11 -10.01
C MET A 85 9.22 5.92 -9.50
N ARG A 86 9.64 5.92 -8.24
CA ARG A 86 10.36 4.78 -7.66
C ARG A 86 9.44 3.66 -7.22
N LEU A 87 8.24 3.97 -6.72
CA LEU A 87 7.24 2.95 -6.42
C LEU A 87 6.81 2.20 -7.69
N GLN A 88 6.71 2.91 -8.81
CA GLN A 88 6.40 2.35 -10.12
C GLN A 88 7.56 1.59 -10.77
N ASP A 89 8.81 1.78 -10.33
CA ASP A 89 9.96 1.07 -10.90
C ASP A 89 10.09 -0.36 -10.31
N PRO A 90 9.78 -1.42 -11.07
CA PRO A 90 9.84 -2.78 -10.58
C PRO A 90 11.27 -3.26 -10.30
N LYS A 91 12.31 -2.54 -10.73
CA LYS A 91 13.71 -2.85 -10.38
C LYS A 91 14.07 -2.35 -8.99
N GLN A 92 13.37 -1.35 -8.48
CA GLN A 92 13.64 -0.69 -7.21
C GLN A 92 12.64 -1.13 -6.12
N THR A 93 11.37 -1.28 -6.48
CA THR A 93 10.28 -1.54 -5.53
C THR A 93 9.54 -2.82 -5.90
N LYS A 94 9.22 -3.63 -4.89
CA LYS A 94 8.39 -4.84 -5.02
C LYS A 94 7.16 -4.70 -4.14
N MET A 95 5.97 -4.74 -4.74
CA MET A 95 4.72 -4.81 -4.00
C MET A 95 4.31 -6.26 -3.76
N VAL A 96 4.02 -6.60 -2.50
CA VAL A 96 3.54 -7.93 -2.12
C VAL A 96 2.17 -7.76 -1.48
N ILE A 97 1.16 -8.39 -2.05
CA ILE A 97 -0.20 -8.39 -1.49
C ILE A 97 -0.33 -9.59 -0.56
N VAL A 98 -0.80 -9.35 0.66
CA VAL A 98 -1.05 -10.41 1.64
C VAL A 98 -2.56 -10.51 1.86
N THR A 99 -3.10 -11.73 1.84
CA THR A 99 -4.53 -11.99 2.02
C THR A 99 -4.75 -13.30 2.79
N LEU A 100 -5.98 -13.53 3.24
CA LEU A 100 -6.44 -14.79 3.81
C LEU A 100 -7.20 -15.60 2.75
N PRO A 101 -7.23 -16.94 2.82
CA PRO A 101 -7.98 -17.78 1.88
C PRO A 101 -9.50 -17.76 2.16
N GLU A 102 -10.10 -16.58 2.13
CA GLU A 102 -11.51 -16.32 2.41
C GLU A 102 -12.12 -15.40 1.35
N THR A 103 -13.44 -15.40 1.19
CA THR A 103 -14.14 -14.61 0.16
C THR A 103 -13.78 -13.12 0.22
N THR A 104 -14.03 -12.45 1.35
CA THR A 104 -13.89 -11.00 1.46
C THR A 104 -12.43 -10.54 1.30
N PRO A 105 -11.45 -11.11 2.02
CA PRO A 105 -10.04 -10.73 1.89
C PRO A 105 -9.49 -10.92 0.46
N VAL A 106 -9.93 -11.96 -0.26
CA VAL A 106 -9.49 -12.19 -1.64
C VAL A 106 -10.08 -11.15 -2.58
N LEU A 107 -11.36 -10.81 -2.44
CA LEU A 107 -12.00 -9.78 -3.27
C LEU A 107 -11.42 -8.37 -3.01
N GLU A 108 -11.09 -8.06 -1.76
CA GLU A 108 -10.41 -6.81 -1.40
C GLU A 108 -9.00 -6.75 -1.99
N ALA A 109 -8.24 -7.85 -1.88
CA ALA A 109 -6.91 -7.96 -2.48
C ALA A 109 -6.93 -7.84 -4.02
N GLU A 110 -7.96 -8.41 -4.68
CA GLU A 110 -8.16 -8.25 -6.12
C GLU A 110 -8.45 -6.80 -6.50
N SER A 111 -9.29 -6.12 -5.72
CA SER A 111 -9.60 -4.70 -5.92
C SER A 111 -8.34 -3.84 -5.74
N LEU A 112 -7.56 -4.09 -4.69
CA LEU A 112 -6.26 -3.42 -4.47
C LEU A 112 -5.29 -3.64 -5.63
N GLN A 113 -5.21 -4.86 -6.18
CA GLN A 113 -4.38 -5.12 -7.36
C GLN A 113 -4.82 -4.30 -8.57
N VAL A 114 -6.13 -4.15 -8.81
CA VAL A 114 -6.65 -3.32 -9.90
C VAL A 114 -6.23 -1.86 -9.69
N ASP A 115 -6.33 -1.35 -8.48
CA ASP A 115 -5.99 0.04 -8.19
C ASP A 115 -4.47 0.30 -8.22
N LEU A 116 -3.64 -0.65 -7.77
CA LEU A 116 -2.18 -0.62 -7.95
C LEU A 116 -1.81 -0.55 -9.44
N ARG A 117 -2.45 -1.37 -10.28
CA ARG A 117 -2.23 -1.36 -11.73
C ARG A 117 -2.66 -0.04 -12.37
N ARG A 118 -3.78 0.56 -11.93
CA ARG A 118 -4.20 1.91 -12.35
C ARG A 118 -3.16 2.97 -12.00
N ALA A 119 -2.49 2.79 -10.86
CA ALA A 119 -1.38 3.63 -10.42
C ALA A 119 -0.03 3.31 -11.11
N GLY A 120 0.00 2.37 -12.07
CA GLY A 120 1.23 1.98 -12.77
C GLY A 120 2.16 1.08 -11.97
N ILE A 121 1.65 0.44 -10.91
CA ILE A 121 2.40 -0.45 -10.03
C ILE A 121 1.89 -1.88 -10.24
N GLU A 122 2.74 -2.76 -10.76
CA GLU A 122 2.41 -4.18 -10.90
C GLU A 122 2.78 -4.93 -9.60
N PRO A 123 1.83 -5.58 -8.92
CA PRO A 123 2.15 -6.43 -7.78
C PRO A 123 3.16 -7.52 -8.17
N TRP A 124 4.22 -7.64 -7.38
CA TRP A 124 5.30 -8.59 -7.64
C TRP A 124 4.93 -10.02 -7.24
N ALA A 125 4.19 -10.18 -6.15
CA ALA A 125 3.71 -11.46 -5.64
C ALA A 125 2.47 -11.31 -4.74
N TRP A 126 1.77 -12.43 -4.53
CA TRP A 126 0.75 -12.58 -3.50
C TRP A 126 1.20 -13.58 -2.43
N VAL A 127 0.77 -13.36 -1.20
CA VAL A 127 0.91 -14.29 -0.08
C VAL A 127 -0.48 -14.60 0.46
N ILE A 128 -0.86 -15.88 0.41
CA ILE A 128 -2.04 -16.40 1.09
C ILE A 128 -1.57 -16.87 2.46
N ASN A 129 -1.94 -16.13 3.50
CA ASN A 129 -1.49 -16.38 4.87
C ASN A 129 -2.56 -17.15 5.66
N SER A 130 -2.13 -17.79 6.76
CA SER A 130 -3.02 -18.53 7.67
C SER A 130 -3.86 -19.61 6.97
N SER A 131 -3.25 -20.32 6.02
CA SER A 131 -3.94 -21.32 5.23
C SER A 131 -4.00 -22.66 5.95
N LEU A 132 -5.22 -23.11 6.28
CA LEU A 132 -5.46 -24.44 6.82
C LEU A 132 -5.04 -25.52 5.82
N SER A 133 -5.24 -25.32 4.52
CA SER A 133 -4.80 -26.29 3.51
C SER A 133 -3.27 -26.46 3.50
N ALA A 134 -2.49 -25.41 3.75
CA ALA A 134 -1.04 -25.49 3.91
C ALA A 134 -0.61 -26.13 5.24
N ALA A 135 -1.41 -26.01 6.30
CA ALA A 135 -1.14 -26.60 7.61
C ALA A 135 -1.28 -28.13 7.69
N SER A 136 -1.82 -28.78 6.65
CA SER A 136 -2.05 -30.23 6.59
C SER A 136 -2.81 -30.80 7.81
N PRO A 137 -4.00 -30.28 8.15
CA PRO A 137 -4.74 -30.67 9.34
C PRO A 137 -5.25 -32.11 9.24
N THR A 138 -5.41 -32.76 10.39
CA THR A 138 -5.98 -34.12 10.49
C THR A 138 -7.37 -34.15 11.13
N ASP A 139 -7.77 -33.08 11.82
CA ASP A 139 -9.09 -32.99 12.44
C ASP A 139 -10.18 -32.89 11.34
N PRO A 140 -11.26 -33.70 11.38
CA PRO A 140 -12.28 -33.71 10.33
C PRO A 140 -12.90 -32.34 10.03
N LEU A 141 -13.08 -31.48 11.05
CA LEU A 141 -13.61 -30.13 10.86
C LEU A 141 -12.61 -29.25 10.12
N LEU A 142 -11.34 -29.30 10.51
CA LEU A 142 -10.28 -28.51 9.88
C LEU A 142 -9.96 -28.98 8.45
N VAL A 143 -10.06 -30.29 8.19
CA VAL A 143 -9.96 -30.84 6.82
C VAL A 143 -11.10 -30.32 5.95
N ALA A 144 -12.33 -30.30 6.46
CA ALA A 144 -13.47 -29.75 5.73
C ALA A 144 -13.28 -28.25 5.44
N ARG A 145 -12.80 -27.48 6.42
CA ARG A 145 -12.50 -26.05 6.25
C ARG A 145 -11.35 -25.79 5.27
N ALA A 146 -10.28 -26.57 5.33
CA ALA A 146 -9.18 -26.50 4.37
C ALA A 146 -9.63 -26.76 2.93
N ALA A 147 -10.62 -27.64 2.72
CA ALA A 147 -11.18 -27.87 1.39
C ALA A 147 -11.94 -26.65 0.83
N GLU A 148 -12.55 -25.82 1.68
CA GLU A 148 -13.23 -24.59 1.27
C GLU A 148 -12.25 -23.51 0.76
N GLU A 149 -10.99 -23.54 1.23
CA GLU A 149 -9.93 -22.60 0.83
C GLU A 149 -9.53 -22.77 -0.64
N GLN A 150 -9.66 -23.98 -1.18
CA GLN A 150 -9.12 -24.37 -2.50
C GLN A 150 -9.62 -23.45 -3.62
N GLN A 151 -10.89 -23.04 -3.59
CA GLN A 151 -11.46 -22.15 -4.59
C GLN A 151 -10.76 -20.78 -4.62
N TYR A 152 -10.35 -20.28 -3.46
CA TYR A 152 -9.69 -18.97 -3.32
C TYR A 152 -8.22 -19.08 -3.70
N VAL A 153 -7.55 -20.17 -3.30
CA VAL A 153 -6.17 -20.45 -3.72
C VAL A 153 -6.07 -20.52 -5.25
N GLU A 154 -6.95 -21.27 -5.90
CA GLU A 154 -6.99 -21.37 -7.37
C GLU A 154 -7.28 -20.02 -8.03
N ARG A 155 -8.16 -19.22 -7.42
CA ARG A 155 -8.49 -17.88 -7.92
C ARG A 155 -7.27 -16.96 -7.90
N VAL A 156 -6.50 -16.96 -6.81
CA VAL A 156 -5.26 -16.17 -6.69
C VAL A 156 -4.19 -16.69 -7.66
N GLN A 157 -3.99 -18.00 -7.75
CA GLN A 157 -3.00 -18.61 -8.65
C GLN A 157 -3.25 -18.33 -10.14
N LYS A 158 -4.51 -18.12 -10.54
CA LYS A 158 -4.85 -17.71 -11.91
C LYS A 158 -4.56 -16.23 -12.18
N SER A 159 -4.51 -15.40 -11.14
CA SER A 159 -4.43 -13.94 -11.25
C SER A 159 -2.99 -13.40 -11.23
N VAL A 160 -2.02 -14.16 -10.70
CA VAL A 160 -0.62 -13.74 -10.56
C VAL A 160 0.38 -14.86 -10.80
N SER A 161 1.59 -14.49 -11.23
CA SER A 161 2.67 -15.44 -11.54
C SER A 161 3.48 -15.91 -10.33
N ARG A 162 3.39 -15.21 -9.19
CA ARG A 162 4.12 -15.53 -7.95
C ARG A 162 3.17 -15.56 -6.78
N VAL A 163 3.01 -16.75 -6.19
CA VAL A 163 2.16 -16.97 -5.02
C VAL A 163 2.93 -17.80 -4.00
N ALA A 164 2.89 -17.38 -2.75
CA ALA A 164 3.24 -18.20 -1.60
C ALA A 164 1.99 -18.51 -0.78
N ILE A 165 1.89 -19.72 -0.25
CA ILE A 165 0.80 -20.16 0.64
C ILE A 165 1.46 -20.58 1.95
N ILE A 166 1.05 -19.94 3.05
CA ILE A 166 1.68 -20.08 4.37
C ILE A 166 0.65 -20.62 5.36
N PRO A 167 1.00 -21.62 6.21
CA PRO A 167 0.14 -22.12 7.28
C PRO A 167 -0.29 -21.05 8.29
#